data_AF-A0A1H2YKM5-F1
#
_entry.id   AF-A0A1H2YKM5-F1
#
_cell.length_a   1.000
_cell.length_b   1.000
_cell.length_c   1.000
_cell.angle_alpha   90.00
_cell.angle_beta   90.00
_cell.angle_gamma   90.00
#
_symmetry.space_group_name_H-M   'P 1'
#
loop_
_entity.id
_entity.type
_entity.pdbx_description
1 polymer ?
#
loop_
_entity_poly.entity_id
_entity_poly.type
_entity_poly.pdbx_seq_one_letter_code
_entity_poly.pdbx_strand_id
1 'polypeptide(L)'
;MKTGNCSNELLTGLIELLMFGAKHNYIEPTERLLAAVHLMRPGFIELRAYDAWILIRQRRFSDAVRLLRELEQQPLRGSFGPYVSSLLAICLANQNDESWRHYANEVMSGKEDADSIELMTTLMGQAGDKTAKRPPVAQIDKSQLQFLLQHRHLRA
;
A
#
# COMPACT_ATOMS: atom_id res chain seq x y z
N MET A 1 -7.39 28.10 19.74
CA MET A 1 -8.35 26.97 19.58
C MET A 1 -7.63 25.70 20.00
N LYS A 2 -8.11 24.99 21.03
CA LYS A 2 -7.58 23.67 21.40
C LYS A 2 -8.14 22.66 20.40
N THR A 3 -7.34 22.20 19.46
CA THR A 3 -7.67 21.03 18.63
C THR A 3 -7.93 19.86 19.58
N GLY A 4 -9.19 19.43 19.65
CA GLY A 4 -9.63 18.35 20.53
C GLY A 4 -8.75 17.13 20.31
N ASN A 5 -8.20 16.62 21.41
CA ASN A 5 -7.40 15.41 21.41
C ASN A 5 -8.31 14.27 20.94
N CYS A 6 -8.33 13.99 19.64
CA CYS A 6 -9.05 12.85 19.10
C CYS A 6 -8.43 11.61 19.72
N SER A 7 -9.23 10.96 20.56
CA SER A 7 -8.78 9.84 21.37
C SER A 7 -8.19 8.77 20.44
N ASN A 8 -7.10 8.14 20.88
CA ASN A 8 -6.41 7.17 20.03
C ASN A 8 -7.35 6.02 19.65
N GLU A 9 -8.36 5.73 20.46
CA GLU A 9 -9.41 4.76 20.21
C GLU A 9 -10.26 5.12 18.98
N LEU A 10 -10.65 6.40 18.83
CA LEU A 10 -11.38 6.85 17.65
C LEU A 10 -10.50 6.72 16.40
N LEU A 11 -9.22 7.09 16.49
CA LEU A 11 -8.29 6.94 15.37
C LEU A 11 -8.14 5.47 14.97
N THR A 12 -7.95 4.58 15.95
CA THR A 12 -7.86 3.14 15.70
C THR A 12 -9.12 2.62 15.01
N GLY A 13 -10.31 2.99 15.49
CA GLY A 13 -11.58 2.60 14.86
C GLY A 13 -11.75 3.13 13.44
N LEU A 14 -11.30 4.36 13.15
CA LEU A 14 -11.32 4.91 11.80
C LEU A 14 -10.33 4.21 10.87
N ILE A 15 -9.14 3.84 11.37
CA ILE A 15 -8.18 3.04 10.61
C ILE A 15 -8.77 1.65 10.34
N GLU A 16 -9.37 0.99 11.33
CA GLU A 16 -10.05 -0.30 11.15
C GLU A 16 -11.16 -0.22 10.10
N LEU A 17 -11.96 0.86 10.11
CA LEU A 17 -13.01 1.09 9.14
C LEU A 17 -12.44 1.38 7.73
N LEU A 18 -11.30 2.08 7.65
CA LEU A 18 -10.56 2.27 6.40
C LEU A 18 -10.13 0.92 5.84
N MET A 19 -9.61 0.03 6.69
CA MET A 19 -9.23 -1.33 6.33
C MET A 19 -10.44 -2.18 5.91
N PHE A 20 -11.58 -2.01 6.56
CA PHE A 20 -12.83 -2.67 6.19
C PHE A 20 -13.34 -2.20 4.81
N GLY A 21 -13.39 -0.88 4.59
CA GLY A 21 -13.75 -0.30 3.30
C GLY A 21 -12.82 -0.76 2.18
N ALA A 22 -11.53 -0.83 2.50
CA ALA A 22 -10.50 -1.35 1.63
C ALA A 22 -10.73 -2.81 1.25
N LYS A 23 -11.06 -3.65 2.23
CA LYS A 23 -11.39 -5.08 2.08
C LYS A 23 -12.61 -5.28 1.20
N HIS A 24 -13.67 -4.51 1.38
CA HIS A 24 -14.95 -4.70 0.68
C HIS A 24 -15.10 -3.89 -0.61
N ASN A 25 -14.03 -3.26 -1.09
CA ASN A 25 -14.01 -2.44 -2.32
C ASN A 25 -14.95 -1.21 -2.26
N TYR A 26 -15.15 -0.66 -1.07
CA TYR A 26 -15.87 0.60 -0.87
C TYR A 26 -14.92 1.78 -1.06
N ILE A 27 -14.47 2.00 -2.29
CA ILE A 27 -13.41 2.98 -2.61
C ILE A 27 -13.79 4.40 -2.19
N GLU A 28 -14.94 4.91 -2.61
CA GLU A 28 -15.37 6.28 -2.30
C GLU A 28 -15.60 6.54 -0.80
N PRO A 29 -16.27 5.65 -0.03
CA PRO A 29 -16.31 5.78 1.43
C PRO A 29 -14.93 5.74 2.09
N THR A 30 -14.02 4.90 1.60
CA THR A 30 -12.65 4.78 2.11
C THR A 30 -11.86 6.07 1.86
N GLU A 31 -12.01 6.70 0.70
CA GLU A 31 -11.40 8.00 0.39
C GLU A 31 -11.85 9.11 1.33
N ARG A 32 -13.18 9.24 1.54
CA ARG A 32 -13.73 10.27 2.43
C ARG A 32 -13.26 10.06 3.87
N LEU A 33 -13.19 8.80 4.31
CA LEU A 33 -12.69 8.44 5.62
C LEU A 33 -11.20 8.77 5.77
N LEU A 34 -10.37 8.45 4.78
CA LEU A 34 -8.94 8.78 4.79
C LEU A 34 -8.71 10.30 4.84
N ALA A 35 -9.50 11.07 4.09
CA ALA A 35 -9.46 12.53 4.14
C ALA A 35 -9.75 13.06 5.56
N ALA A 36 -10.71 12.47 6.27
CA ALA A 36 -10.99 12.83 7.66
C ALA A 36 -9.81 12.48 8.59
N VAL A 37 -9.18 11.32 8.41
CA VAL A 37 -8.01 10.89 9.20
C VAL A 37 -6.82 11.82 8.99
N HIS A 38 -6.58 12.29 7.75
CA HIS A 38 -5.55 13.30 7.45
C HIS A 38 -5.77 14.61 8.23
N LEU A 39 -7.02 15.08 8.32
CA LEU A 39 -7.35 16.27 9.11
C LEU A 39 -7.11 16.07 10.62
N MET A 40 -7.30 14.85 11.12
CA MET A 40 -7.11 14.51 12.53
C MET A 40 -5.65 14.25 12.91
N ARG A 41 -4.80 13.85 11.95
CA ARG A 41 -3.38 13.51 12.14
C ARG A 41 -2.50 14.12 11.03
N PRO A 42 -2.45 15.45 10.89
CA PRO A 42 -1.71 16.11 9.81
C PRO A 42 -0.19 15.86 9.85
N GLY A 43 0.37 15.45 10.99
CA GLY A 43 1.78 15.13 11.15
C GLY A 43 2.16 13.67 10.87
N PHE A 44 1.20 12.80 10.53
CA PHE A 44 1.45 11.38 10.27
C PHE A 44 1.53 11.13 8.76
N ILE A 45 2.71 11.42 8.19
CA ILE A 45 2.97 11.40 6.75
C ILE A 45 2.77 10.02 6.12
N GLU A 46 2.93 8.95 6.92
CA GLU A 46 2.78 7.56 6.53
C GLU A 46 1.35 7.23 6.05
N LEU A 47 0.35 8.04 6.42
CA LEU A 47 -1.02 7.95 5.89
C LEU A 47 -1.07 8.08 4.37
N ARG A 48 -0.09 8.78 3.77
CA ARG A 48 0.02 8.92 2.31
C ARG A 48 0.26 7.59 1.59
N ALA A 49 0.76 6.56 2.28
CA ALA A 49 0.85 5.22 1.73
C ALA A 49 -0.55 4.63 1.45
N TYR A 50 -1.57 5.00 2.24
CA TYR A 50 -2.95 4.59 1.99
C TYR A 50 -3.60 5.39 0.85
N ASP A 51 -3.23 6.66 0.65
CA ASP A 51 -3.65 7.42 -0.54
C ASP A 51 -3.13 6.75 -1.82
N ALA A 52 -1.85 6.37 -1.82
CA ALA A 52 -1.24 5.62 -2.93
C ALA A 52 -1.94 4.28 -3.16
N TRP A 53 -2.29 3.60 -2.08
CA TRP A 53 -3.04 2.36 -2.17
C TRP A 53 -4.41 2.54 -2.83
N ILE A 54 -5.15 3.60 -2.51
CA ILE A 54 -6.43 3.92 -3.18
C ILE A 54 -6.20 4.16 -4.68
N LEU A 55 -5.16 4.91 -5.05
CA LEU A 55 -4.81 5.14 -6.46
C LEU A 55 -4.52 3.82 -7.20
N ILE A 56 -3.80 2.89 -6.57
CA ILE A 56 -3.55 1.53 -7.10
C ILE A 56 -4.88 0.80 -7.35
N ARG A 57 -5.82 0.88 -6.40
CA ARG A 57 -7.14 0.27 -6.52
C ARG A 57 -7.98 0.87 -7.66
N GLN A 58 -7.75 2.14 -7.98
CA GLN A 58 -8.34 2.83 -9.13
C GLN A 58 -7.56 2.64 -10.44
N ARG A 59 -6.53 1.78 -10.47
CA ARG A 59 -5.62 1.59 -11.62
C ARG A 59 -4.84 2.85 -12.03
N ARG A 60 -4.73 3.84 -11.14
CA ARG A 60 -3.99 5.09 -11.35
C ARG A 60 -2.53 4.93 -10.93
N PHE A 61 -1.82 4.00 -11.57
CA PHE A 61 -0.47 3.60 -11.17
C PHE A 61 0.56 4.72 -11.27
N SER A 62 0.49 5.57 -12.29
CA SER A 62 1.46 6.67 -12.46
C SER A 62 1.33 7.73 -11.36
N ASP A 63 0.09 8.04 -10.95
CA ASP A 63 -0.16 8.94 -9.82
C ASP A 63 0.34 8.33 -8.51
N ALA A 64 0.12 7.02 -8.32
CA ALA A 64 0.61 6.28 -7.16
C ALA A 64 2.15 6.28 -7.09
N VAL A 65 2.85 6.05 -8.21
CA VAL A 65 4.33 6.10 -8.25
C VAL A 65 4.85 7.47 -7.85
N ARG A 66 4.26 8.56 -8.37
CA ARG A 66 4.71 9.92 -8.00
C ARG A 66 4.59 10.13 -6.50
N LEU A 67 3.43 9.80 -5.94
CA LEU A 67 3.15 9.92 -4.51
C LEU A 67 4.09 9.06 -3.65
N LEU A 68 4.30 7.80 -4.04
CA LEU A 68 5.16 6.87 -3.30
C LEU A 68 6.63 7.26 -3.36
N ARG A 69 7.12 7.78 -4.50
CA ARG A 69 8.49 8.31 -4.60
C ARG A 69 8.70 9.52 -3.69
N GLU A 70 7.72 10.42 -3.60
CA GLU A 70 7.79 11.52 -2.63
C GLU A 70 7.86 11.02 -1.19
N LEU A 71 7.10 9.97 -0.88
CA LEU A 71 7.03 9.38 0.45
C LEU A 71 8.31 8.60 0.81
N GLU A 72 8.91 7.90 -0.15
CA GLU A 72 10.19 7.19 -0.01
C GLU A 72 11.35 8.12 0.39
N GLN A 73 11.32 9.39 -0.01
CA GLN A 73 12.33 10.39 0.36
C GLN A 73 12.16 10.92 1.79
N GLN A 74 11.15 10.48 2.53
CA GLN A 74 10.87 10.92 3.89
C GLN A 74 11.39 9.91 4.92
N PRO A 75 11.72 10.35 6.16
CA PRO A 75 12.04 9.44 7.24
C PRO A 75 10.75 8.75 7.75
N LEU A 76 10.43 7.60 7.16
CA LEU A 76 9.25 6.80 7.52
C LEU A 76 9.49 5.99 8.79
N ARG A 77 8.48 5.89 9.65
CA ARG A 77 8.55 5.12 10.90
C ARG A 77 8.26 3.64 10.68
N GLY A 78 8.91 2.79 11.47
CA GLY A 78 8.60 1.35 11.56
C GLY A 78 8.61 0.66 10.19
N SER A 79 7.62 -0.18 9.93
CA SER A 79 7.55 -0.98 8.70
C SER A 79 6.98 -0.25 7.48
N PHE A 80 6.83 1.07 7.52
CA PHE A 80 6.32 1.83 6.36
C PHE A 80 7.31 1.91 5.21
N GLY A 81 8.62 1.85 5.45
CA GLY A 81 9.64 1.80 4.39
C GLY A 81 9.43 0.60 3.45
N PRO A 82 9.54 -0.65 3.95
CA PRO A 82 9.28 -1.85 3.16
C PRO A 82 7.89 -1.87 2.49
N TYR A 83 6.88 -1.30 3.15
CA TYR A 83 5.54 -1.20 2.57
C TYR A 83 5.47 -0.24 1.38
N VAL A 84 6.09 0.93 1.47
CA VAL A 84 6.17 1.89 0.36
C VAL A 84 6.93 1.29 -0.82
N SER A 85 8.05 0.62 -0.58
CA SER A 85 8.81 -0.10 -1.61
C SER A 85 7.98 -1.22 -2.26
N SER A 86 7.16 -1.93 -1.48
CA SER A 86 6.23 -2.95 -2.00
C SER A 86 5.18 -2.35 -2.92
N LEU A 87 4.56 -1.23 -2.53
CA LEU A 87 3.58 -0.54 -3.37
C LEU A 87 4.23 0.00 -4.66
N LEU A 88 5.47 0.50 -4.60
CA LEU A 88 6.24 0.91 -5.77
C LEU A 88 6.48 -0.26 -6.73
N ALA A 89 6.95 -1.40 -6.21
CA ALA A 89 7.16 -2.60 -7.01
C ALA A 89 5.87 -3.03 -7.73
N ILE A 90 4.73 -3.03 -7.03
CA ILE A 90 3.43 -3.34 -7.63
C ILE A 90 3.07 -2.37 -8.75
N CYS A 91 3.23 -1.05 -8.54
CA CYS A 91 2.90 -0.05 -9.54
C CYS A 91 3.80 -0.12 -10.78
N LEU A 92 5.10 -0.34 -10.58
CA LEU A 92 6.08 -0.42 -11.65
C LEU A 92 5.89 -1.71 -12.47
N ALA A 93 5.60 -2.83 -11.81
CA ALA A 93 5.25 -4.09 -12.48
C ALA A 93 4.01 -3.92 -13.37
N ASN A 94 2.97 -3.23 -12.89
CA ASN A 94 1.76 -2.92 -13.67
C ASN A 94 2.03 -1.96 -14.84
N GLN A 95 3.09 -1.17 -14.77
CA GLN A 95 3.53 -0.27 -15.84
C GLN A 95 4.55 -0.90 -16.80
N ASN A 96 4.89 -2.18 -16.62
CA ASN A 96 5.97 -2.89 -17.36
C ASN A 96 7.37 -2.30 -17.16
N ASP A 97 7.58 -1.55 -16.08
CA ASP A 97 8.89 -0.96 -15.76
C ASP A 97 9.74 -1.95 -14.98
N GLU A 98 10.83 -2.43 -15.57
CA GLU A 98 11.67 -3.49 -15.00
C GLU A 98 12.34 -3.14 -13.66
N SER A 99 12.39 -1.85 -13.32
CA SER A 99 12.91 -1.38 -12.03
C SER A 99 12.11 -1.92 -10.83
N TRP A 100 10.90 -2.45 -11.05
CA TRP A 100 10.11 -3.11 -10.00
C TRP A 100 10.88 -4.23 -9.28
N ARG A 101 11.80 -4.91 -9.97
CA ARG A 101 12.62 -5.99 -9.39
C ARG A 101 13.62 -5.49 -8.36
N HIS A 102 14.11 -4.26 -8.51
CA HIS A 102 15.01 -3.65 -7.53
C HIS A 102 14.28 -3.50 -6.19
N TYR A 103 13.12 -2.86 -6.21
CA TYR A 103 12.26 -2.70 -5.03
C TYR A 103 11.83 -4.03 -4.41
N ALA A 104 11.47 -5.02 -5.23
CA ALA A 104 11.11 -6.35 -4.73
C ALA A 104 12.29 -7.01 -4.01
N ASN A 105 13.50 -6.93 -4.57
CA ASN A 105 14.70 -7.50 -3.94
C ASN A 105 15.07 -6.79 -2.64
N GLU A 106 14.91 -5.47 -2.57
CA GLU A 106 15.16 -4.70 -1.35
C GLU A 106 14.23 -5.14 -0.22
N VAL A 107 12.93 -5.22 -0.49
CA VAL A 107 11.92 -5.68 0.47
C VAL A 107 12.21 -7.11 0.95
N MET A 108 12.55 -8.01 0.02
CA MET A 108 12.84 -9.42 0.34
C MET A 108 14.15 -9.59 1.14
N SER A 109 15.09 -8.66 0.99
CA SER A 109 16.34 -8.66 1.75
C SER A 109 16.16 -8.11 3.18
N GLY A 110 15.16 -7.25 3.38
CA GLY A 110 14.75 -6.76 4.69
C GLY A 110 14.02 -7.82 5.50
N LYS A 111 14.34 -7.95 6.80
CA LYS A 111 13.66 -8.89 7.72
C LYS A 111 12.50 -8.26 8.50
N GLU A 112 12.13 -7.02 8.17
CA GLU A 112 11.41 -6.14 9.10
C GLU A 112 9.89 -6.13 8.89
N ASP A 113 9.37 -6.62 7.76
CA ASP A 113 7.93 -6.64 7.48
C ASP A 113 7.51 -7.91 6.72
N ALA A 114 6.99 -8.90 7.46
CA ALA A 114 6.58 -10.19 6.90
C ALA A 114 5.51 -10.05 5.81
N ASP A 115 4.60 -9.08 5.95
CA ASP A 115 3.52 -8.85 4.99
C ASP A 115 4.04 -8.28 3.66
N SER A 116 5.00 -7.34 3.71
CA SER A 116 5.70 -6.84 2.52
C SER A 116 6.48 -7.95 1.82
N ILE A 117 7.12 -8.85 2.58
CA ILE A 117 7.81 -10.03 2.02
C ILE A 117 6.80 -10.98 1.34
N GLU A 118 5.64 -11.22 1.95
CA GLU A 118 4.59 -12.07 1.36
C GLU A 118 4.02 -11.45 0.07
N LEU A 119 3.81 -10.12 0.08
CA LEU A 119 3.43 -9.34 -1.11
C LEU A 119 4.43 -9.54 -2.25
N MET A 120 5.73 -9.39 -1.97
CA MET A 120 6.76 -9.54 -2.99
C MET A 120 6.94 -10.98 -3.44
N THR A 121 6.80 -11.95 -2.54
CA THR A 121 6.85 -13.38 -2.89
C THR A 121 5.75 -13.74 -3.89
N THR A 122 4.53 -13.24 -3.66
CA THR A 122 3.39 -13.43 -4.58
C THR A 122 3.67 -12.78 -5.94
N LEU A 123 4.14 -11.54 -5.92
CA LEU A 123 4.46 -10.78 -7.15
C LEU A 123 5.55 -11.47 -7.98
N MET A 124 6.61 -11.97 -7.35
CA MET A 124 7.71 -12.67 -8.02
C MET A 124 7.30 -14.06 -8.53
N GLY A 125 6.48 -14.80 -7.79
CA GLY A 125 5.94 -16.10 -8.24
C GLY A 125 5.15 -15.97 -9.55
N GLN A 126 4.34 -14.92 -9.68
CA GLN A 126 3.62 -14.61 -10.93
C GLN A 126 4.55 -14.15 -12.05
N ALA A 127 5.71 -13.55 -11.72
CA ALA A 127 6.70 -13.12 -12.70
C ALA A 127 7.58 -14.27 -13.23
N GLY A 128 7.64 -15.42 -12.55
CA GLY A 128 8.38 -16.61 -12.97
C GLY A 128 7.66 -17.44 -14.05
N ASP A 129 6.34 -17.35 -14.16
CA ASP A 129 5.49 -18.12 -15.08
C ASP A 129 5.45 -17.53 -16.52
N LYS A 130 6.51 -16.79 -16.91
CA LYS A 130 6.57 -15.92 -18.10
C LYS A 130 6.77 -16.62 -19.46
N THR A 131 6.68 -17.95 -19.56
CA THR A 131 6.75 -18.65 -20.87
C THR A 131 5.39 -18.85 -21.55
N ALA A 132 4.27 -18.58 -20.87
CA ALA A 132 2.94 -18.61 -21.49
C ALA A 132 2.49 -17.20 -21.90
N LYS A 133 2.42 -16.99 -23.21
CA LYS A 133 1.71 -15.94 -23.96
C LYS A 133 0.84 -15.01 -23.09
N ARG A 134 1.39 -13.85 -22.76
CA ARG A 134 0.83 -12.81 -21.88
C ARG A 134 -0.64 -12.48 -22.23
N PRO A 135 -1.65 -12.88 -21.42
CA PRO A 135 -2.96 -12.25 -21.49
C PRO A 135 -2.82 -10.83 -20.93
N PRO A 136 -3.63 -9.86 -21.39
CA PRO A 136 -3.51 -8.47 -20.98
C PRO A 136 -4.08 -8.23 -19.58
N VAL A 137 -3.60 -8.94 -18.56
CA VAL A 137 -3.61 -8.47 -17.18
C VAL A 137 -2.49 -9.18 -16.42
N ALA A 138 -1.41 -8.47 -16.10
CA ALA A 138 -0.59 -8.82 -14.94
C ALA A 138 -1.42 -8.46 -13.70
N GLN A 139 -2.44 -9.27 -13.46
CA GLN A 139 -3.38 -9.13 -12.35
C GLN A 139 -2.66 -9.75 -11.16
N ILE A 140 -2.03 -8.93 -10.31
CA ILE A 140 -2.15 -9.29 -8.89
C ILE A 140 -3.66 -9.33 -8.69
N ASP A 141 -4.19 -10.53 -8.48
CA ASP A 141 -5.62 -10.71 -8.34
C ASP A 141 -6.07 -9.73 -7.25
N LYS A 142 -7.14 -8.97 -7.53
CA LYS A 142 -7.73 -8.03 -6.59
C LYS A 142 -7.99 -8.74 -5.24
N SER A 143 -8.31 -10.04 -5.30
CA SER A 143 -8.48 -10.92 -4.15
C SER A 143 -7.16 -11.21 -3.41
N GLN A 144 -6.04 -11.40 -4.11
CA GLN A 144 -4.71 -11.63 -3.53
C GLN A 144 -4.13 -10.34 -2.93
N LEU A 145 -4.26 -9.21 -3.62
CA LEU A 145 -3.88 -7.91 -3.06
C LEU A 145 -4.76 -7.59 -1.83
N GLN A 146 -6.06 -7.93 -1.87
CA GLN A 146 -6.95 -7.87 -0.70
C GLN A 146 -6.53 -8.81 0.42
N PHE A 147 -6.08 -10.04 0.12
CA PHE A 147 -5.66 -11.02 1.12
C PHE A 147 -4.38 -10.57 1.85
N LEU A 148 -3.39 -10.13 1.09
CA LEU A 148 -2.08 -9.74 1.60
C LEU A 148 -2.15 -8.45 2.43
N LEU A 149 -3.06 -7.54 2.08
CA LEU A 149 -3.32 -6.33 2.88
C LEU A 149 -4.26 -6.56 4.06
N GLN A 150 -5.01 -7.66 4.07
CA GLN A 150 -5.86 -8.07 5.20
C GLN A 150 -5.03 -8.60 6.38
N HIS A 151 -3.84 -9.17 6.12
CA HIS A 151 -3.02 -9.85 7.12
C HIS A 151 -1.96 -8.94 7.75
N ARG A 152 -1.81 -7.70 7.25
CA ARG A 152 -0.86 -6.67 7.73
C ARG A 152 -1.25 -6.06 9.08
N HIS A 153 -1.44 -6.90 10.08
CA HIS A 153 -1.80 -6.51 11.44
C HIS A 153 -0.89 -5.39 11.96
N LEU A 154 -1.51 -4.27 12.34
CA LEU A 154 -0.87 -3.09 12.91
C LEU A 154 -0.17 -3.46 14.23
N ARG A 155 1.15 -3.69 14.20
CA ARG A 155 2.02 -3.38 15.34
C ARG A 155 2.34 -1.89 15.28
N ALA A 156 1.39 -1.07 15.72
CA ALA A 156 1.65 0.30 16.14
C ALA A 156 2.03 0.31 17.62
#